data_AF-A0A0D6DUG8-F1
#
_entry.id   AF-A0A0D6DUG8-F1
#
_cell.length_a   1.000
_cell.length_b   1.000
_cell.length_c   1.000
_cell.angle_alpha   90.00
_cell.angle_beta   90.00
_cell.angle_gamma   90.00
#
_symmetry.space_group_name_H-M   'P 1'
#
loop_
_entity.id
_entity.type
_entity.pdbx_description
1 polymer ?
#
loop_
_entity_poly.entity_id
_entity_poly.type
_entity_poly.pdbx_seq_one_letter_code
_entity_poly.pdbx_strand_id
1 'polypeptide(L)'
;MTKKQSLATASVKETLAAATHKPLIELLAVPEVAIIKDVRTSYAYDDKTNERTETIVKQTVTAIVGTTIDDAEQITFDYIGTPIIDDNLTAIIGQRVQLKQVSFGLIANMVNRRFVGYNATGFKLIVDEMIPVPKPQPQK
;
A
#
# COMPACT_ATOMS: atom_id res chain seq x y z
N MET A 1 23.16 8.69 9.54
CA MET A 1 21.79 8.47 9.03
C MET A 1 21.19 7.30 9.80
N THR A 2 20.04 7.47 10.45
CA THR A 2 19.32 6.35 11.09
C THR A 2 18.78 5.45 9.98
N LYS A 3 19.11 4.15 10.05
CA LYS A 3 18.61 3.17 9.07
C LYS A 3 17.08 3.11 9.18
N LYS A 4 16.37 3.36 8.08
CA LYS A 4 14.91 3.24 8.02
C LYS A 4 14.49 1.79 8.30
N GLN A 5 13.41 1.62 9.05
CA GLN A 5 12.85 0.31 9.38
C GLN A 5 11.98 -0.21 8.22
N SER A 6 12.00 -1.51 7.95
CA SER A 6 11.10 -2.09 6.95
C SER A 6 9.64 -1.97 7.38
N LEU A 7 8.76 -1.63 6.43
CA LEU A 7 7.32 -1.55 6.67
C LEU A 7 6.74 -2.87 7.20
N ALA A 8 7.29 -4.03 6.81
CA ALA A 8 6.77 -5.32 7.21
C ALA A 8 7.19 -5.74 8.63
N THR A 9 8.34 -5.28 9.12
CA THR A 9 8.98 -5.80 10.35
C THR A 9 9.22 -4.77 11.43
N ALA A 10 8.95 -3.48 11.17
CA ALA A 10 9.09 -2.41 12.18
C ALA A 10 8.24 -2.71 13.43
N SER A 11 8.83 -2.54 14.62
CA SER A 11 8.11 -2.65 15.89
C SER A 11 7.13 -1.49 16.06
N VAL A 12 5.83 -1.78 16.08
CA VAL A 12 4.79 -0.73 16.15
C VAL A 12 4.98 0.14 17.38
N LYS A 13 5.28 -0.46 18.54
CA LYS A 13 5.49 0.28 19.79
C LYS A 13 6.66 1.24 19.68
N GLU A 14 7.81 0.77 19.19
CA GLU A 14 9.03 1.58 19.12
C GLU A 14 8.91 2.67 18.05
N THR A 15 8.36 2.34 16.89
CA THR A 15 8.19 3.30 15.79
C THR A 15 7.19 4.39 16.18
N LEU A 16 6.05 4.05 16.81
CA LEU A 16 5.09 5.06 17.26
C LEU A 16 5.65 5.92 18.41
N ALA A 17 6.43 5.34 19.32
CA ALA A 17 7.10 6.12 20.36
C ALA A 17 8.13 7.09 19.76
N ALA A 18 8.87 6.69 18.73
CA ALA A 18 9.78 7.57 18.01
C ALA A 18 9.01 8.63 17.19
N ALA A 19 7.82 8.30 16.71
CA ALA A 19 7.01 9.18 15.87
C ALA A 19 6.48 10.44 16.59
N THR A 20 6.59 10.51 17.92
CA THR A 20 6.28 11.73 18.68
C THR A 20 7.28 12.86 18.39
N HIS A 21 8.44 12.54 17.81
CA HIS A 21 9.51 13.51 17.53
C HIS A 21 9.87 13.60 16.04
N LYS A 22 9.41 12.66 15.20
CA LYS A 22 9.68 12.61 13.76
C LYS A 22 8.48 12.02 13.01
N PRO A 23 8.19 12.45 11.77
CA PRO A 23 7.11 11.85 11.01
C PRO A 23 7.45 10.38 10.65
N LEU A 24 6.43 9.51 10.62
CA LEU A 24 6.60 8.08 10.33
C LEU A 24 7.30 7.80 9.00
N ILE A 25 7.10 8.65 7.99
CA ILE A 25 7.72 8.53 6.66
C ILE A 25 9.26 8.65 6.68
N GLU A 26 9.82 9.31 7.69
CA GLU A 26 11.26 9.38 7.91
C GLU A 26 11.81 8.16 8.64
N LEU A 27 10.96 7.47 9.41
CA LEU A 27 11.33 6.29 10.20
C LEU A 27 11.19 4.99 9.41
N LEU A 28 10.24 4.94 8.48
CA LEU A 28 9.87 3.76 7.70
C LEU A 28 10.45 3.83 6.28
N ALA A 29 10.87 2.67 5.77
CA ALA A 29 11.35 2.48 4.41
C ALA A 29 10.18 2.47 3.42
N VAL A 30 9.62 3.65 3.15
CA VAL A 30 8.55 3.82 2.17
C VAL A 30 9.14 3.86 0.76
N PRO A 31 8.67 3.01 -0.15
CA PRO A 31 9.10 3.05 -1.54
C PRO A 31 8.48 4.26 -2.24
N GLU A 32 9.30 5.02 -2.97
CA GLU A 32 8.82 6.16 -3.74
C GLU A 32 8.18 5.74 -5.07
N VAL A 33 8.68 4.66 -5.68
CA VAL A 33 8.24 4.16 -6.98
C VAL A 33 7.90 2.67 -6.88
N ALA A 34 6.79 2.28 -7.50
CA ALA A 34 6.34 0.91 -7.56
C ALA A 34 5.84 0.55 -8.96
N ILE A 35 5.92 -0.72 -9.34
CA ILE A 35 5.31 -1.27 -10.55
C ILE A 35 4.03 -1.98 -10.12
N ILE A 36 2.88 -1.54 -10.62
CA ILE A 36 1.61 -2.15 -10.26
C ILE A 36 1.51 -3.55 -10.87
N LYS A 37 1.21 -4.55 -10.06
CA LYS A 37 1.08 -5.95 -10.48
C LYS A 37 -0.38 -6.39 -10.51
N ASP A 38 -1.15 -6.01 -9.51
CA ASP A 38 -2.55 -6.39 -9.36
C ASP A 38 -3.29 -5.34 -8.53
N VAL A 39 -4.59 -5.19 -8.78
CA VAL A 39 -5.48 -4.34 -7.98
C VAL A 39 -6.74 -5.12 -7.67
N ARG A 40 -6.97 -5.36 -6.38
CA ARG A 40 -8.17 -6.00 -5.87
C ARG A 40 -9.14 -4.96 -5.33
N THR A 41 -10.32 -4.88 -5.95
CA THR A 41 -11.42 -4.01 -5.52
C THR A 41 -12.39 -4.77 -4.62
N SER A 42 -12.72 -4.18 -3.47
CA SER A 42 -13.78 -4.65 -2.58
C SER A 42 -14.97 -3.71 -2.67
N TYR A 43 -16.16 -4.29 -2.78
CA TYR A 43 -17.43 -3.58 -2.90
C TYR A 43 -18.25 -3.71 -1.63
N ALA A 44 -19.12 -2.75 -1.36
CA ALA A 44 -20.12 -2.88 -0.31
C ALA A 44 -21.18 -3.92 -0.72
N TYR A 45 -21.89 -4.42 0.29
CA TYR A 45 -23.03 -5.32 0.13
C TYR A 45 -24.24 -4.70 0.82
N ASP A 46 -25.42 -4.94 0.28
CA ASP A 46 -26.67 -4.58 0.96
C ASP A 46 -26.91 -5.52 2.14
N ASP A 47 -27.15 -4.95 3.32
CA ASP A 47 -27.30 -5.72 4.57
C ASP A 47 -28.57 -6.60 4.60
N LYS A 48 -29.58 -6.31 3.77
CA LYS A 48 -30.85 -7.04 3.73
C LYS A 48 -30.87 -8.12 2.64
N THR A 49 -30.34 -7.82 1.46
CA THR A 49 -30.36 -8.76 0.32
C THR A 49 -29.07 -9.55 0.17
N ASN A 50 -27.99 -9.12 0.83
CA ASN A 50 -26.64 -9.68 0.68
C ASN A 50 -26.11 -9.62 -0.77
N GLU A 51 -26.65 -8.71 -1.58
CA GLU A 51 -26.20 -8.45 -2.95
C GLU A 51 -25.10 -7.39 -2.95
N ARG A 52 -24.15 -7.54 -3.89
CA ARG A 52 -23.08 -6.57 -4.10
C ARG A 52 -23.65 -5.25 -4.63
N THR A 53 -23.21 -4.13 -4.06
CA THR A 53 -23.49 -2.80 -4.61
C THR A 53 -22.36 -2.32 -5.53
N GLU A 54 -22.59 -1.24 -6.26
CA GLU A 54 -21.55 -0.59 -7.08
C GLU A 54 -20.59 0.28 -6.26
N THR A 55 -20.84 0.45 -4.96
CA THR A 55 -20.00 1.26 -4.08
C THR A 55 -18.69 0.54 -3.76
N ILE A 56 -17.58 1.12 -4.18
CA ILE A 56 -16.24 0.65 -3.83
C ILE A 56 -15.92 1.08 -2.40
N VAL A 57 -15.58 0.11 -1.55
CA VAL A 57 -15.19 0.38 -0.15
C VAL A 57 -13.68 0.36 0.06
N LYS A 58 -12.94 -0.34 -0.81
CA LYS A 58 -11.50 -0.51 -0.66
C LYS A 58 -10.85 -0.98 -1.96
N GLN A 59 -9.69 -0.43 -2.30
CA GLN A 59 -8.80 -0.99 -3.30
C GLN A 59 -7.49 -1.40 -2.65
N THR A 60 -7.08 -2.64 -2.87
CA THR A 60 -5.81 -3.19 -2.39
C THR A 60 -4.92 -3.43 -3.58
N VAL A 61 -3.78 -2.74 -3.62
CA VAL A 61 -2.85 -2.78 -4.73
C VAL A 61 -1.67 -3.66 -4.33
N THR A 62 -1.34 -4.62 -5.17
CA THR A 62 -0.08 -5.39 -5.09
C THR A 62 0.89 -4.79 -6.10
N ALA A 63 2.08 -4.45 -5.64
CA ALA A 63 3.10 -3.83 -6.47
C ALA A 63 4.48 -4.42 -6.21
N ILE A 64 5.38 -4.26 -7.16
CA ILE A 64 6.80 -4.62 -7.04
C ILE A 64 7.59 -3.32 -6.87
N VAL A 65 8.46 -3.28 -5.87
CA VAL A 65 9.39 -2.18 -5.60
C VAL A 65 10.82 -2.71 -5.66
N GLY A 66 11.80 -1.81 -5.78
CA GLY A 66 13.19 -2.17 -6.04
C GLY A 66 13.68 -1.69 -7.39
N THR A 67 14.99 -1.64 -7.55
CA THR A 67 15.66 -1.07 -8.74
C THR A 67 16.34 -2.12 -9.60
N THR A 68 16.63 -3.28 -9.01
CA THR A 68 17.32 -4.45 -9.56
C THR A 68 16.49 -5.71 -9.28
N ILE A 69 16.96 -6.86 -9.77
CA ILE A 69 16.30 -8.14 -9.50
C ILE A 69 16.54 -8.58 -8.04
N ASP A 70 17.70 -8.25 -7.47
CA ASP A 70 18.12 -8.72 -6.14
C ASP A 70 17.45 -7.94 -4.99
N ASP A 71 17.01 -6.71 -5.23
CA ASP A 71 16.26 -5.87 -4.28
C ASP A 71 14.76 -5.79 -4.60
N ALA A 72 14.27 -6.60 -5.54
CA ALA A 72 12.86 -6.62 -5.91
C ALA A 72 12.00 -7.23 -4.80
N GLU A 73 11.13 -6.42 -4.20
CA GLU A 73 10.21 -6.85 -3.15
C GLU A 73 8.76 -6.63 -3.59
N GLN A 74 7.90 -7.59 -3.27
CA GLN A 74 6.45 -7.41 -3.44
C GLN A 74 5.88 -6.73 -2.21
N ILE A 75 5.17 -5.63 -2.41
CA ILE A 75 4.43 -4.93 -1.37
C ILE A 75 2.93 -4.93 -1.66
N THR A 76 2.15 -4.72 -0.61
CA THR A 76 0.71 -4.51 -0.70
C THR A 76 0.34 -3.25 0.06
N PHE A 77 -0.46 -2.39 -0.57
CA PHE A 77 -0.97 -1.17 0.05
C PHE A 77 -2.45 -0.97 -0.25
N ASP A 78 -3.12 -0.21 0.60
CA ASP A 78 -4.47 0.24 0.31
C ASP A 78 -4.39 1.54 -0.49
N TYR A 79 -5.18 1.63 -1.56
CA TYR A 79 -5.31 2.84 -2.35
C TYR A 79 -6.69 3.46 -2.09
N ILE A 80 -6.71 4.74 -1.70
CA ILE A 80 -7.93 5.47 -1.34
C ILE A 80 -8.18 6.72 -2.20
N GLY A 81 -7.38 6.90 -3.26
CA GLY A 81 -7.57 7.96 -4.24
C GLY A 81 -8.73 7.69 -5.21
N THR A 82 -8.68 8.37 -6.36
CA THR A 82 -9.65 8.19 -7.45
C THR A 82 -9.72 6.72 -7.85
N PRO A 83 -10.89 6.05 -7.73
CA PRO A 83 -10.99 4.61 -7.94
C PRO A 83 -10.47 4.14 -9.30
N ILE A 84 -9.69 3.06 -9.28
CA ILE A 84 -9.21 2.36 -10.47
C ILE A 84 -10.27 1.35 -10.90
N ILE A 85 -10.91 1.59 -12.05
CA ILE A 85 -12.00 0.78 -12.58
C ILE A 85 -11.66 0.30 -14.00
N ASP A 86 -12.21 -0.85 -14.39
CA ASP A 86 -12.20 -1.48 -15.73
C ASP A 86 -11.10 -1.03 -16.70
N ASP A 87 -11.33 0.03 -17.48
CA ASP A 87 -10.38 0.53 -18.48
C ASP A 87 -9.07 1.03 -17.86
N ASN A 88 -9.16 1.72 -16.72
CA ASN A 88 -8.00 2.20 -15.96
C ASN A 88 -7.27 1.05 -15.27
N LEU A 89 -7.97 -0.02 -14.89
CA LEU A 89 -7.36 -1.20 -14.27
C LEU A 89 -6.40 -1.89 -15.23
N THR A 90 -6.84 -2.12 -16.47
CA THR A 90 -5.98 -2.76 -17.47
C THR A 90 -4.81 -1.86 -17.85
N ALA A 91 -5.02 -0.55 -17.91
CA ALA A 91 -3.97 0.42 -18.25
C ALA A 91 -2.90 0.59 -17.17
N ILE A 92 -3.26 0.44 -15.88
CA ILE A 92 -2.33 0.68 -14.77
C ILE A 92 -1.44 -0.53 -14.46
N ILE A 93 -1.88 -1.76 -14.76
CA ILE A 93 -1.07 -2.97 -14.54
C ILE A 93 0.20 -2.92 -15.39
N GLY A 94 1.35 -3.15 -14.75
CA GLY A 94 2.67 -3.05 -15.35
C GLY A 94 3.22 -1.61 -15.44
N GLN A 95 2.43 -0.61 -15.07
CA GLN A 95 2.87 0.79 -15.06
C GLN A 95 3.77 1.07 -13.85
N ARG A 96 4.87 1.81 -14.07
CA ARG A 96 5.63 2.43 -12.98
C ARG A 96 4.87 3.65 -12.50
N VAL A 97 4.61 3.72 -11.19
CA VAL A 97 3.95 4.85 -10.55
C VAL A 97 4.80 5.35 -9.39
N GLN A 98 4.81 6.66 -9.19
CA GLN A 98 5.31 7.28 -7.98
C GLN A 98 4.18 7.32 -6.97
N LEU A 99 4.44 6.83 -5.75
CA LEU A 99 3.49 6.86 -4.64
C LEU A 99 3.58 8.23 -3.97
N LYS A 100 2.45 8.93 -3.87
CA LYS A 100 2.33 10.25 -3.26
C LYS A 100 1.24 10.25 -2.21
N GLN A 101 1.32 11.22 -1.30
CA GLN A 101 0.36 11.42 -0.21
C GLN A 101 0.12 10.09 0.54
N VAL A 102 1.21 9.61 1.16
CA VAL A 102 1.21 8.31 1.83
C VAL A 102 0.89 8.47 3.31
N SER A 103 0.11 7.52 3.83
CA SER A 103 -0.18 7.39 5.25
C SER A 103 -0.02 5.94 5.70
N PHE A 104 -0.16 5.70 7.01
CA PHE A 104 0.12 4.40 7.61
C PHE A 104 -1.05 3.93 8.46
N GLY A 105 -1.46 2.68 8.25
CA GLY A 105 -2.43 1.98 9.08
C GLY A 105 -1.77 0.91 9.95
N LEU A 106 -2.45 0.55 11.03
CA LEU A 106 -2.09 -0.63 11.81
C LEU A 106 -2.71 -1.87 11.18
N ILE A 107 -1.95 -2.97 11.19
CA ILE A 107 -2.42 -4.24 10.66
C ILE A 107 -3.26 -4.93 11.76
N ALA A 108 -4.54 -5.16 11.48
CA ALA A 108 -5.42 -5.88 12.38
C ALA A 108 -4.99 -7.35 12.50
N ASN A 109 -4.91 -7.84 13.73
CA ASN A 109 -4.74 -9.24 14.06
C ASN A 109 -6.13 -9.90 14.12
N MET A 110 -6.35 -10.90 13.27
CA MET A 110 -7.63 -11.57 13.11
C MET A 110 -7.48 -13.06 13.43
N VAL A 111 -8.28 -13.57 14.37
CA VAL A 111 -8.35 -15.00 14.71
C VAL A 111 -9.77 -15.47 14.46
N ASN A 112 -9.97 -16.52 13.65
CA ASN A 112 -11.30 -17.02 13.29
C ASN A 112 -12.26 -15.91 12.81
N ARG A 113 -11.75 -14.98 11.98
CA ARG A 113 -12.47 -13.79 11.47
C ARG A 113 -12.92 -12.80 12.56
N ARG A 114 -12.41 -12.89 13.78
CA ARG A 114 -12.66 -11.93 14.86
C ARG A 114 -11.43 -11.06 15.10
N PHE A 115 -11.66 -9.76 15.31
CA PHE A 115 -10.62 -8.82 15.69
C PHE A 115 -10.15 -9.11 17.11
N VAL A 116 -8.85 -9.33 17.29
CA VAL A 116 -8.23 -9.58 18.61
C VAL A 116 -7.22 -8.51 19.01
N GLY A 117 -6.95 -7.53 18.14
CA GLY A 117 -6.00 -6.44 18.37
C GLY A 117 -5.25 -6.06 17.10
N TYR A 118 -4.16 -5.30 17.25
CA TYR A 118 -3.25 -4.99 16.15
C TYR A 118 -1.97 -5.81 16.26
N ASN A 119 -1.31 -6.05 15.14
CA ASN A 119 0.00 -6.69 15.11
C ASN A 119 1.02 -5.84 15.87
N ALA A 120 1.93 -6.50 16.59
CA ALA A 120 3.04 -5.83 17.29
C ALA A 120 4.10 -5.30 16.32
N THR A 121 4.13 -5.84 15.09
CA THR A 121 5.07 -5.46 14.04
C THR A 121 4.35 -5.20 12.72
N GLY A 122 4.93 -4.31 11.95
CA GLY A 122 4.51 -4.00 10.60
C GLY A 122 3.48 -2.87 10.53
N PHE A 123 3.56 -2.10 9.46
CA PHE A 123 2.65 -1.02 9.11
C PHE A 123 2.05 -1.29 7.75
N LYS A 124 0.76 -0.97 7.63
CA LYS A 124 0.07 -0.99 6.35
C LYS A 124 0.29 0.33 5.65
N LEU A 125 0.80 0.30 4.42
CA LEU A 125 0.90 1.50 3.59
C LEU A 125 -0.48 1.83 3.03
N ILE A 126 -0.83 3.11 3.08
CA ILE A 126 -2.02 3.69 2.47
C ILE A 126 -1.54 4.78 1.51
N VAL A 127 -2.04 4.77 0.28
CA VAL A 127 -1.63 5.68 -0.78
C VAL A 127 -2.85 6.42 -1.30
N ASP A 128 -2.78 7.75 -1.34
CA ASP A 128 -3.89 8.57 -1.81
C ASP A 128 -3.71 8.95 -3.27
N GLU A 129 -2.47 9.02 -3.75
CA GLU A 129 -2.16 9.45 -5.11
C GLU A 129 -1.06 8.60 -5.76
N MET A 130 -1.28 8.22 -7.01
CA MET A 130 -0.30 7.51 -7.83
C MET A 130 -0.07 8.28 -9.13
N ILE A 131 1.18 8.67 -9.37
CA ILE A 131 1.56 9.45 -10.55
C ILE A 131 2.35 8.54 -11.50
N PRO A 132 1.89 8.31 -12.75
CA PRO A 132 2.66 7.58 -13.74
C PRO A 132 4.08 8.13 -13.93
N VAL A 133 5.07 7.24 -13.89
CA VAL A 133 6.47 7.56 -14.20
C VAL A 133 6.80 7.02 -15.58
N PRO A 134 7.32 7.85 -16.50
CA PRO A 134 7.78 7.37 -17.80
C PRO A 134 8.80 6.23 -17.65
N LYS A 135 8.74 5.24 -18.54
CA LYS A 135 9.79 4.21 -18.59
C LYS A 135 11.14 4.91 -18.85
N PRO A 136 12.23 4.52 -18.16
CA PRO A 136 13.56 4.99 -18.51
C PRO A 136 13.80 4.68 -19.99
N GLN A 137 14.12 5.69 -20.79
CA GLN A 137 14.52 5.46 -22.17
C GLN A 137 15.85 4.69 -22.15
N PRO A 138 16.01 3.62 -22.96
CA PRO A 138 17.31 2.98 -23.08
C PRO A 138 18.31 4.04 -23.56
N GLN A 139 19.40 4.20 -22.81
CA GLN A 139 20.53 5.01 -23.25
C GLN A 139 21.04 4.39 -24.55
N LYS A 140 21.03 5.18 -25.63
CA LYS A 140 21.56 4.78 -26.94
C LYS A 140 23.07 4.65 -26.90
#